data_AF-A0A966DMC7-F1
#
_entry.id   AF-A0A966DMC7-F1
#
_cell.length_a   1.000
_cell.length_b   1.000
_cell.length_c   1.000
_cell.angle_alpha   90.00
_cell.angle_beta   90.00
_cell.angle_gamma   90.00
#
_symmetry.space_group_name_H-M   'P 1'
#
loop_
_entity.id
_entity.type
_entity.pdbx_description
1 polymer ?
#
loop_
_entity_poly.entity_id
_entity_poly.type
_entity_poly.pdbx_seq_one_letter_code
_entity_poly.pdbx_strand_id
1 'polypeptide(L)'
;MQETPEDKALEDRLGASKFSGEGFLGTDHRPVDEIVAADLHALAQLGVSKETLLAALRDAFEKARAALGGEVAIRPGVTAVAHESMGRIPSPFRGDGV
;
A
#
# COMPACT_ATOMS: atom_id res chain seq x y z
N MET A 1 17.38 10.20 12.27
CA MET A 1 16.16 10.66 12.99
C MET A 1 16.08 9.85 14.28
N GLN A 2 15.52 10.37 15.38
CA GLN A 2 15.24 9.48 16.54
C GLN A 2 13.95 8.72 16.24
N GLU A 3 13.99 7.38 16.34
CA GLU A 3 12.81 6.52 16.27
C GLU A 3 11.81 6.94 17.35
N THR A 4 10.57 7.19 16.95
CA THR A 4 9.49 7.39 17.91
C THR A 4 8.93 6.03 18.37
N PRO A 5 8.29 5.95 19.55
CA PRO A 5 7.56 4.75 19.95
C PRO A 5 6.47 4.32 18.95
N GLU A 6 5.98 5.27 18.14
CA GLU A 6 4.96 5.05 17.11
C GLU A 6 5.55 4.37 15.88
N ASP A 7 6.75 4.78 15.46
CA ASP A 7 7.50 4.16 14.36
C ASP A 7 7.81 2.69 14.69
N LYS A 8 8.30 2.44 15.92
CA LYS A 8 8.57 1.09 16.40
C LYS A 8 7.31 0.22 16.42
N ALA A 9 6.19 0.77 16.89
CA ALA A 9 4.92 0.06 16.92
C ALA A 9 4.32 -0.18 15.52
N LEU A 10 4.70 0.61 14.51
CA LEU A 10 4.35 0.36 13.11
C LEU A 10 5.21 -0.78 12.56
N GLU A 11 6.53 -0.74 12.77
CA GLU A 11 7.45 -1.80 12.35
C GLU A 11 7.04 -3.18 12.90
N ASP A 12 6.68 -3.24 14.18
CA ASP A 12 6.17 -4.46 14.81
C ASP A 12 4.92 -5.03 14.10
N ARG A 13 4.06 -4.17 13.52
CA ARG A 13 2.86 -4.60 12.78
C ARG A 13 3.15 -4.98 11.33
N LEU A 14 4.24 -4.46 10.76
CA LEU A 14 4.70 -4.83 9.44
C LEU A 14 5.34 -6.23 9.45
N GLY A 15 5.78 -6.71 10.62
CA GLY A 15 6.27 -8.07 10.83
C GLY A 15 5.19 -9.16 10.80
N ALA A 16 5.63 -10.41 10.96
CA ALA A 16 4.74 -11.57 11.01
C ALA A 16 3.73 -11.45 12.16
N SER A 17 2.49 -11.87 11.92
CA SER A 17 1.38 -11.81 12.88
C SER A 17 0.48 -13.03 12.77
N LYS A 18 -0.52 -13.12 13.66
CA LYS A 18 -1.56 -14.16 13.59
C LYS A 18 -2.30 -14.18 12.23
N PHE A 19 -2.30 -13.05 11.50
CA PHE A 19 -3.01 -12.89 10.23
C PHE A 19 -2.08 -12.85 9.01
N SER A 20 -0.77 -12.68 9.20
CA SER A 20 0.22 -12.72 8.12
C SER A 20 1.44 -13.54 8.53
N GLY A 21 1.62 -14.70 7.89
CA GLY A 21 2.73 -15.61 8.20
C GLY A 21 4.11 -15.04 7.85
N GLU A 22 4.21 -14.31 6.75
CA GLU A 22 5.47 -13.69 6.27
C GLU A 22 5.57 -12.19 6.64
N GLY A 23 4.54 -11.63 7.28
CA GLY A 23 4.45 -10.19 7.53
C GLY A 23 3.90 -9.41 6.33
N PHE A 24 3.82 -8.09 6.46
CA PHE A 24 3.29 -7.21 5.42
C PHE A 24 4.29 -6.97 4.29
N LEU A 25 5.59 -6.92 4.62
CA LEU A 25 6.68 -6.69 3.66
C LEU A 25 7.12 -7.97 2.93
N GLY A 26 6.58 -9.13 3.31
CA GLY A 26 6.92 -10.43 2.71
C GLY A 26 8.41 -10.76 2.87
N THR A 27 9.14 -10.78 1.75
CA THR A 27 10.58 -11.11 1.73
C THR A 27 11.49 -9.87 1.72
N ASP A 28 10.92 -8.66 1.77
CA ASP A 28 11.70 -7.44 1.91
C ASP A 28 12.16 -7.27 3.36
N HIS A 29 13.48 -7.25 3.55
CA HIS A 29 14.12 -7.14 4.86
C HIS A 29 14.73 -5.76 5.12
N ARG A 30 14.53 -4.80 4.21
CA ARG A 30 15.04 -3.44 4.37
C ARG A 30 14.29 -2.71 5.50
N PRO A 31 14.98 -1.82 6.23
CA PRO A 31 14.33 -0.86 7.11
C PRO A 31 13.25 -0.04 6.36
N VAL A 32 12.15 0.30 7.05
CA VAL A 32 11.01 1.00 6.44
C VAL A 32 11.41 2.37 5.89
N ASP A 33 12.29 3.08 6.60
CA ASP A 33 12.83 4.36 6.17
C ASP A 33 13.65 4.26 4.89
N GLU A 34 14.41 3.16 4.72
CA GLU A 34 15.13 2.86 3.49
C GLU A 34 14.18 2.59 2.32
N ILE A 35 13.11 1.81 2.53
CA ILE A 35 12.08 1.55 1.52
C ILE A 35 11.44 2.86 1.07
N VAL A 36 10.99 3.69 2.04
CA VAL A 36 10.37 4.99 1.76
C VAL A 36 11.33 5.93 1.03
N ALA A 37 12.61 5.98 1.44
CA ALA A 37 13.62 6.80 0.78
C ALA A 37 13.86 6.35 -0.67
N ALA A 38 13.93 5.05 -0.92
CA ALA A 38 14.07 4.48 -2.26
C ALA A 38 12.87 4.83 -3.15
N ASP A 39 11.64 4.71 -2.62
CA ASP A 39 10.42 5.04 -3.34
C ASP A 39 10.35 6.54 -3.69
N LEU A 40 10.69 7.42 -2.74
CA LEU A 40 10.76 8.86 -2.98
C LEU A 40 11.80 9.21 -4.04
N HIS A 41 12.95 8.52 -4.04
CA HIS A 41 13.97 8.69 -5.06
C HIS A 41 13.46 8.25 -6.44
N ALA A 42 12.78 7.10 -6.52
CA ALA A 42 12.19 6.61 -7.76
C ALA A 42 11.15 7.59 -8.33
N LEU A 43 10.28 8.15 -7.48
CA LEU A 43 9.32 9.18 -7.88
C LEU A 43 10.00 10.44 -8.43
N ALA A 44 11.09 10.88 -7.78
CA ALA A 44 11.86 12.01 -8.25
C ALA A 44 12.51 11.75 -9.62
N GLN A 45 13.08 10.55 -9.85
CA GLN A 45 13.65 10.16 -11.14
C GLN A 45 12.59 10.12 -12.26
N LEU A 46 11.36 9.73 -11.94
CA LEU A 46 10.23 9.72 -12.87
C LEU A 46 9.60 11.09 -13.08
N GLY A 47 9.99 12.11 -12.32
CA GLY A 47 9.36 13.43 -12.34
C GLY A 47 7.91 13.41 -11.87
N VAL A 48 7.52 12.44 -11.04
CA VAL A 48 6.15 12.25 -10.55
C VAL A 48 6.07 12.71 -9.10
N SER A 49 5.12 13.59 -8.79
CA SER A 49 4.86 13.96 -7.40
C SER A 49 4.06 12.86 -6.70
N LYS A 50 4.25 12.74 -5.38
CA LYS A 50 3.47 11.82 -4.54
C LYS A 50 1.97 12.08 -4.67
N GLU A 51 1.55 13.34 -4.74
CA GLU A 51 0.15 13.74 -4.86
C GLU A 51 -0.46 13.26 -6.18
N THR A 52 0.32 13.31 -7.27
CA THR A 52 -0.09 12.81 -8.59
C THR A 52 -0.26 11.29 -8.57
N LEU A 53 0.69 10.58 -7.94
CA LEU A 53 0.58 9.13 -7.76
C LEU A 53 -0.67 8.77 -6.95
N LEU A 54 -0.88 9.43 -5.81
CA LEU A 54 -2.03 9.18 -4.94
C LEU A 54 -3.36 9.47 -5.65
N ALA A 55 -3.44 10.55 -6.43
CA ALA A 55 -4.62 10.85 -7.22
C ALA A 55 -4.92 9.75 -8.25
N ALA A 56 -3.90 9.24 -8.94
CA ALA A 56 -4.05 8.16 -9.92
C ALA A 56 -4.48 6.84 -9.26
N LEU A 57 -3.88 6.49 -8.11
CA LEU A 57 -4.24 5.28 -7.36
C LEU A 57 -5.67 5.37 -6.81
N ARG A 58 -6.08 6.55 -6.29
CA ARG A 58 -7.44 6.77 -5.81
C ARG A 58 -8.46 6.63 -6.93
N ASP A 59 -8.22 7.26 -8.07
CA ASP A 59 -9.11 7.17 -9.24
C ASP A 59 -9.24 5.72 -9.74
N ALA A 60 -8.14 4.98 -9.83
CA ALA A 60 -8.16 3.57 -10.19
C ALA A 60 -8.96 2.71 -9.19
N PHE A 61 -8.74 2.93 -7.88
CA PHE A 61 -9.43 2.22 -6.82
C PHE A 61 -10.95 2.47 -6.84
N GLU A 62 -11.39 3.72 -6.93
CA GLU A 62 -12.82 4.04 -6.94
C GLU A 62 -13.53 3.46 -8.17
N LYS A 63 -12.88 3.49 -9.34
CA LYS A 63 -13.39 2.85 -10.57
C LYS A 63 -13.53 1.34 -10.41
N ALA A 64 -12.49 0.67 -9.89
CA ALA A 64 -12.49 -0.77 -9.70
C ALA A 64 -13.54 -1.20 -8.65
N ARG A 65 -13.67 -0.41 -7.57
CA ARG A 65 -14.68 -0.65 -6.53
C ARG A 65 -16.10 -0.51 -7.07
N ALA A 66 -16.36 0.51 -7.90
CA ALA A 66 -17.67 0.70 -8.54
C ALA A 66 -18.03 -0.43 -9.53
N ALA A 67 -17.05 -1.19 -10.02
CA ALA A 67 -17.26 -2.34 -10.90
C ALA A 67 -17.68 -3.62 -10.14
N LEU A 68 -17.74 -3.60 -8.80
CA LEU A 68 -18.25 -4.70 -7.96
C LEU A 68 -17.64 -6.07 -8.30
N GLY A 69 -16.31 -6.11 -8.39
CA GLY A 69 -15.55 -7.32 -8.75
C GLY A 69 -15.39 -7.55 -10.26
N GLY A 70 -15.96 -6.69 -11.09
CA GLY A 70 -15.69 -6.65 -12.53
C GLY A 70 -14.34 -6.02 -12.86
N GLU A 71 -13.76 -6.43 -13.99
CA GLU A 71 -12.58 -5.80 -14.56
C GLU A 71 -12.96 -4.48 -15.25
N VAL A 72 -12.22 -3.41 -14.95
CA VAL A 72 -12.42 -2.08 -15.55
C VAL A 72 -11.13 -1.54 -16.15
N ALA A 73 -11.22 -0.99 -17.36
CA ALA A 73 -10.09 -0.29 -17.98
C ALA A 73 -9.89 1.06 -17.29
N ILE A 74 -8.67 1.31 -16.78
CA ILE A 74 -8.30 2.58 -16.14
C ILE A 74 -7.40 3.44 -17.02
N ARG A 75 -6.63 2.82 -17.93
CA ARG A 75 -5.78 3.44 -18.96
C ARG A 75 -5.67 2.51 -20.18
N PRO A 76 -5.21 2.99 -21.35
CA PRO A 76 -4.92 2.11 -22.48
C PRO A 76 -3.99 0.96 -22.08
N GLY A 77 -4.47 -0.28 -22.22
CA GLY A 77 -3.71 -1.48 -21.87
C GLY A 77 -3.58 -1.76 -20.36
N VAL A 78 -4.28 -1.03 -19.49
CA VAL A 78 -4.23 -1.23 -18.03
C VAL A 78 -5.64 -1.37 -17.48
N THR A 79 -5.91 -2.50 -16.83
CA THR A 79 -7.17 -2.80 -16.14
C THR A 79 -6.97 -2.85 -14.62
N ALA A 80 -8.07 -2.72 -13.89
CA ALA A 80 -8.11 -2.89 -12.44
C ALA A 80 -9.32 -3.75 -12.05
N VAL A 81 -9.16 -4.53 -10.97
CA VAL A 81 -10.21 -5.33 -10.35
C VAL A 81 -10.14 -5.09 -8.84
N ALA A 82 -11.28 -4.78 -8.22
CA ALA A 82 -11.37 -4.72 -6.76
C ALA A 82 -11.83 -6.08 -6.22
N HIS A 83 -10.99 -6.72 -5.42
CA HIS A 83 -11.33 -7.98 -4.75
C HIS A 83 -11.80 -7.69 -3.32
N GLU A 84 -13.10 -7.85 -3.08
CA GLU A 84 -13.64 -7.88 -1.72
C GLU A 84 -13.45 -9.29 -1.16
N SER A 85 -12.33 -9.54 -0.49
CA SER A 85 -12.09 -10.83 0.16
C SER A 85 -12.92 -10.96 1.44
N MET A 86 -13.50 -12.13 1.65
CA MET A 86 -14.42 -12.52 2.73
C MET A 86 -13.76 -12.51 4.13
N GLY A 87 -13.50 -11.33 4.71
CA GLY A 87 -13.08 -11.20 6.11
C GLY A 87 -12.30 -9.92 6.43
N ARG A 88 -12.27 -9.54 7.71
CA ARG A 88 -11.45 -8.42 8.19
C ARG A 88 -10.00 -8.87 8.33
N ILE A 89 -9.15 -8.48 7.38
CA ILE A 89 -7.70 -8.53 7.59
C ILE A 89 -7.31 -7.20 8.25
N PRO A 90 -6.77 -7.21 9.48
CA PRO A 90 -6.34 -5.99 10.13
C PRO A 90 -5.18 -5.37 9.35
N SER A 91 -5.31 -4.09 9.03
CA SER A 91 -4.24 -3.33 8.40
C SER A 91 -3.10 -3.06 9.40
N PRO A 92 -1.83 -3.13 8.96
CA PRO A 92 -0.72 -2.69 9.80
C PRO A 92 -0.77 -1.16 10.05
N PHE A 93 -1.43 -0.41 9.17
CA PHE A 93 -1.64 1.03 9.28
C PHE A 93 -2.95 1.30 10.02
N ARG A 94 -2.89 1.89 11.22
CA ARG A 94 -4.09 2.21 12.01
C ARG A 94 -4.98 3.20 11.25
N GLY A 95 -6.28 2.93 11.20
CA GLY A 95 -7.28 3.79 10.57
C GLY A 95 -7.59 3.44 9.11
N ASP A 96 -6.67 2.75 8.42
CA ASP A 96 -6.83 2.33 7.03
C ASP A 96 -7.12 0.83 6.96
N GLY A 97 -8.33 0.46 7.37
CA GLY A 97 -8.85 -0.91 7.42
C GLY A 97 -10.11 -0.89 8.27
N VAL A 98 -11.22 -1.37 7.70
CA VAL A 98 -12.58 -1.24 8.27
C VAL A 98 -12.66 -1.56 9.76
#